data_AF-A0A2L0FB98-F1
#
_entry.id   AF-A0A2L0FB98-F1
#
_cell.length_a   1.000
_cell.length_b   1.000
_cell.length_c   1.000
_cell.angle_alpha   90.00
_cell.angle_beta   90.00
_cell.angle_gamma   90.00
#
_symmetry.space_group_name_H-M   'P 1'
#
loop_
_entity.id
_entity.type
_entity.pdbx_description
1 polymer ?
#
loop_
_entity_poly.entity_id
_entity_poly.type
_entity_poly.pdbx_seq_one_letter_code
_entity_poly.pdbx_strand_id
1 'polypeptide(L)'
;MAIETPSDAPVPSALPKLDEIRRRMASHTDRNDERRILEILAGSTAVELDHLLLQLDLRALLSDVDDRLFGPDNRAALLDLLTVERLGDLGIPARAALAAALQRGRTGRRDEQALRRIVLGTRGAELTRLKNALDRRGGYHDVHQLFYRDIDDDALREELLEHIAREAVPTGELKILSDIDDTFYANWKDTRYPEKTVYPGVLQFYAELDRGPGAAPAELGDLIFVTARPGDRLGLVEDATIAALAARGQPAATLLAGSFTRLLGNRAIAEKKLENFLEYRRLYPEYHFVLVGDSGQGDIHFGQRMLELAPEVVKAIFIHDVVATPDAARRELALGGVRLFDTYVGAASDALELGLLGPEGAARVAAAALAALETITFPSDEGRRARRLELDRDVARLNALLPAAAEPLVQIEAQGARKT
;
A
#
# COMPACT_ATOMS: atom_id res chain seq x y z
N MET A 1 21.96 3.99 9.90
CA MET A 1 22.28 5.28 9.24
C MET A 1 21.11 6.20 9.54
N ALA A 2 21.35 7.32 10.23
CA ALA A 2 20.30 8.20 10.70
C ALA A 2 19.52 8.79 9.52
N ILE A 3 18.20 8.82 9.68
CA ILE A 3 17.22 9.33 8.73
C ILE A 3 17.39 10.86 8.69
N GLU A 4 17.80 11.42 7.55
CA GLU A 4 17.42 12.78 7.22
C GLU A 4 15.96 12.72 6.78
N THR A 5 15.04 12.84 7.74
CA THR A 5 13.72 13.35 7.43
C THR A 5 13.95 14.72 6.80
N PRO A 6 13.32 15.06 5.66
CA PRO A 6 13.32 16.43 5.19
C PRO A 6 12.86 17.26 6.38
N SER A 7 13.71 18.19 6.80
CA SER A 7 13.36 19.11 7.85
C SER A 7 12.12 19.86 7.38
N ASP A 8 10.96 19.51 7.92
CA ASP A 8 9.71 20.27 7.80
C ASP A 8 9.85 21.67 8.42
N ALA A 9 11.02 21.98 8.99
CA ALA A 9 11.35 23.34 9.38
C ALA A 9 11.27 24.26 8.15
N PRO A 10 10.53 25.37 8.28
CA PRO A 10 10.39 26.33 7.20
C PRO A 10 11.77 26.82 6.76
N VAL A 11 12.01 26.85 5.45
CA VAL A 11 13.20 27.47 4.86
C VAL A 11 12.88 28.97 4.73
N PRO A 12 13.35 29.85 5.63
CA PRO A 12 12.80 31.20 5.71
C PRO A 12 13.07 32.03 4.44
N SER A 13 14.16 31.73 3.73
CA SER A 13 14.48 32.37 2.45
C SER A 13 13.58 31.95 1.29
N ALA A 14 12.90 30.80 1.40
CA ALA A 14 11.96 30.31 0.40
C ALA A 14 10.56 30.95 0.56
N LEU A 15 10.20 31.43 1.75
CA LEU A 15 8.85 31.96 2.03
C LEU A 15 8.45 33.14 1.12
N PRO A 16 9.29 34.18 0.90
CA PRO A 16 8.92 35.27 0.00
C PRO A 16 8.71 34.82 -1.45
N LYS A 17 9.50 33.82 -1.89
CA LYS A 17 9.40 33.22 -3.23
C LYS A 17 8.11 32.41 -3.38
N LEU A 18 7.79 31.61 -2.36
CA LEU A 18 6.56 30.81 -2.28
C LEU A 18 5.33 31.70 -2.35
N ASP A 19 5.31 32.78 -1.57
CA ASP A 19 4.21 33.74 -1.54
C ASP A 19 4.08 34.48 -2.89
N GLU A 20 5.19 34.78 -3.56
CA GLU A 20 5.16 35.36 -4.91
C GLU A 20 4.54 34.40 -5.93
N ILE A 21 4.97 33.14 -5.94
CA ILE A 21 4.41 32.13 -6.86
C ILE A 21 2.91 31.94 -6.60
N ARG A 22 2.50 31.79 -5.33
CA ARG A 22 1.08 31.62 -4.96
C ARG A 22 0.22 32.81 -5.37
N ARG A 23 0.71 34.05 -5.21
CA ARG A 23 -0.03 35.24 -5.66
C ARG A 23 -0.26 35.25 -7.16
N ARG A 24 0.73 34.79 -7.94
CA ARG A 24 0.62 34.73 -9.41
C ARG A 24 -0.35 33.65 -9.86
N MET A 25 -0.32 32.49 -9.21
CA MET A 25 -1.26 31.38 -9.45
C MET A 25 -2.68 31.63 -8.90
N ALA A 26 -2.90 32.66 -8.09
CA ALA A 26 -4.22 32.94 -7.51
C ALA A 26 -5.25 33.45 -8.52
N SER A 27 -4.80 33.89 -9.70
CA SER A 27 -5.62 34.34 -10.82
C SER A 27 -5.13 33.70 -12.12
N HIS A 28 -5.73 34.06 -13.28
CA HIS A 28 -5.22 33.58 -14.57
C HIS A 28 -3.75 33.98 -14.74
N THR A 29 -2.87 32.97 -14.80
CA THR A 29 -1.43 33.14 -15.00
C THR A 29 -1.16 33.61 -16.43
N ASP A 30 -0.63 34.83 -16.58
CA ASP A 30 -0.26 35.36 -17.89
C ASP A 30 1.20 35.01 -18.27
N ARG A 31 1.63 35.42 -19.46
CA ARG A 31 3.00 35.14 -19.96
C ARG A 31 4.11 35.67 -19.05
N ASN A 32 3.90 36.82 -18.42
CA ASN A 32 4.87 37.40 -17.51
C ASN A 32 4.89 36.64 -16.19
N ASP A 33 3.72 36.18 -15.73
CA ASP A 33 3.61 35.34 -14.55
C ASP A 33 4.30 33.98 -14.77
N GLU A 34 4.01 33.28 -15.87
CA GLU A 34 4.64 32.01 -16.25
C GLU A 34 6.18 32.13 -16.28
N ARG A 35 6.70 33.15 -16.98
CA ARG A 35 8.14 33.42 -17.05
C ARG A 35 8.73 33.74 -15.68
N ARG A 36 8.03 34.55 -14.87
CA ARG A 36 8.52 34.93 -13.55
C ARG A 36 8.57 33.75 -12.59
N ILE A 37 7.59 32.86 -12.67
CA ILE A 37 7.60 31.59 -11.94
C ILE A 37 8.85 30.78 -12.32
N LEU A 38 9.13 30.63 -13.61
CA LEU A 38 10.34 29.94 -14.09
C LEU A 38 11.63 30.59 -13.57
N GLU A 39 11.74 31.92 -13.60
CA GLU A 39 12.89 32.65 -13.05
C GLU A 39 13.09 32.39 -11.56
N ILE A 40 12.00 32.38 -10.78
CA ILE A 40 12.05 32.11 -9.34
C ILE A 40 12.54 30.68 -9.08
N LEU A 41 11.99 29.69 -9.79
CA LEU A 41 12.39 28.29 -9.64
C LEU A 41 13.85 28.09 -10.07
N ALA A 42 14.25 28.61 -11.25
CA ALA A 42 15.60 28.49 -11.77
C ALA A 42 16.64 29.21 -10.89
N GLY A 43 16.29 30.36 -10.32
CA GLY A 43 17.15 31.15 -9.43
C GLY A 43 17.15 30.70 -7.97
N SER A 44 16.42 29.64 -7.62
CA SER A 44 16.38 29.11 -6.25
C SER A 44 17.52 28.14 -5.99
N THR A 45 18.05 28.17 -4.76
CA THR A 45 19.01 27.16 -4.28
C THR A 45 18.35 25.78 -4.26
N ALA A 46 19.14 24.70 -4.22
CA ALA A 46 18.58 23.34 -4.18
C ALA A 46 17.58 23.15 -3.01
N VAL A 47 17.94 23.61 -1.81
CA VAL A 47 17.09 23.53 -0.61
C VAL A 47 15.80 24.34 -0.77
N GLU A 48 15.89 25.54 -1.35
CA GLU A 48 14.69 26.35 -1.61
C GLU A 48 13.80 25.72 -2.67
N LEU A 49 14.37 25.21 -3.76
CA LEU A 49 13.62 24.59 -4.85
C LEU A 49 12.84 23.37 -4.35
N ASP A 50 13.50 22.49 -3.59
CA ASP A 50 12.86 21.32 -2.98
C ASP A 50 11.71 21.73 -2.05
N HIS A 51 11.95 22.69 -1.15
CA HIS A 51 10.91 23.21 -0.26
C HIS A 51 9.74 23.85 -1.02
N LEU A 52 10.01 24.61 -2.08
CA LEU A 52 8.98 25.23 -2.91
C LEU A 52 8.08 24.16 -3.55
N LEU A 53 8.66 23.12 -4.15
CA LEU A 53 7.86 22.07 -4.81
C LEU A 53 6.99 21.28 -3.83
N LEU A 54 7.44 21.10 -2.59
CA LEU A 54 6.67 20.43 -1.56
C LEU A 54 5.51 21.27 -1.01
N GLN A 55 5.59 22.59 -1.10
CA GLN A 55 4.61 23.53 -0.56
C GLN A 55 3.64 24.09 -1.62
N LEU A 56 3.93 23.88 -2.90
CA LEU A 56 3.10 24.31 -4.03
C LEU A 56 2.08 23.24 -4.41
N ASP A 57 0.92 23.68 -4.91
CA ASP A 57 0.04 22.80 -5.68
C ASP A 57 0.67 22.58 -7.07
N LEU A 58 1.48 21.53 -7.19
CA LEU A 58 2.17 21.20 -8.43
C LEU A 58 1.21 20.88 -9.58
N ARG A 59 -0.01 20.42 -9.28
CA ARG A 59 -1.01 20.17 -10.32
C ARG A 59 -1.51 21.49 -10.89
N ALA A 60 -1.86 22.44 -10.03
CA ALA A 60 -2.22 23.79 -10.46
C ALA A 60 -1.06 24.42 -11.23
N LEU A 61 0.18 24.30 -10.73
CA LEU A 61 1.37 24.84 -11.39
C LEU A 61 1.56 24.29 -12.81
N LEU A 62 1.47 22.96 -12.99
CA LEU A 62 1.63 22.31 -14.29
C LEU A 62 0.46 22.58 -15.26
N SER A 63 -0.71 22.96 -14.73
CA SER A 63 -1.89 23.31 -15.51
C SER A 63 -1.96 24.80 -15.85
N ASP A 64 -1.33 25.66 -15.05
CA ASP A 64 -1.33 27.12 -15.24
C ASP A 64 -0.19 27.59 -16.16
N VAL A 65 0.83 26.75 -16.37
CA VAL A 65 1.93 27.02 -17.28
C VAL A 65 1.68 26.30 -18.60
N ASP A 66 1.51 27.07 -19.68
CA ASP A 66 1.10 26.56 -20.99
C ASP A 66 2.21 26.69 -22.04
N ASP A 67 2.23 25.73 -22.97
CA ASP A 67 2.91 25.88 -24.27
C ASP A 67 1.93 26.50 -25.27
N ARG A 68 2.36 27.54 -26.00
CA ARG A 68 1.47 28.31 -26.88
C ARG A 68 1.88 28.12 -28.34
N LEU A 69 0.88 28.05 -29.23
CA LEU A 69 1.09 28.02 -30.70
C LEU A 69 2.00 29.15 -31.21
N PHE A 70 1.99 30.30 -30.52
CA PHE A 70 2.90 31.42 -30.76
C PHE A 70 3.36 32.00 -29.41
N GLY A 71 4.61 31.76 -29.02
CA GLY A 71 5.20 32.22 -27.76
C GLY A 71 6.28 31.25 -27.25
N PRO A 72 6.89 31.53 -26.10
CA PRO A 72 7.79 30.58 -25.45
C PRO A 72 7.00 29.36 -24.95
N ASP A 73 7.59 28.17 -25.10
CA ASP A 73 7.07 26.92 -24.57
C ASP A 73 7.39 26.82 -23.07
N ASN A 74 6.66 27.58 -22.25
CA ASN A 74 6.94 27.74 -20.83
C ASN A 74 6.69 26.44 -20.04
N ARG A 75 5.77 25.57 -20.49
CA ARG A 75 5.54 24.28 -19.85
C ARG A 75 6.66 23.31 -20.17
N ALA A 76 7.13 23.29 -21.42
CA ALA A 76 8.32 22.52 -21.79
C ALA A 76 9.55 22.98 -21.00
N ALA A 77 9.76 24.30 -20.89
CA ALA A 77 10.84 24.86 -20.10
C ALA A 77 10.74 24.50 -18.61
N LEU A 78 9.53 24.49 -18.03
CA LEU A 78 9.30 24.05 -16.65
C LEU A 78 9.68 22.58 -16.46
N LEU A 79 9.24 21.70 -17.37
CA LEU A 79 9.55 20.28 -17.28
C LEU A 79 11.05 20.02 -17.50
N ASP A 80 11.70 20.68 -18.45
CA ASP A 80 13.14 20.54 -18.67
C ASP A 80 13.94 21.06 -17.48
N LEU A 81 13.56 22.21 -16.90
CA LEU A 81 14.16 22.73 -15.67
C LEU A 81 14.09 21.69 -14.54
N LEU A 82 12.91 21.14 -14.26
CA LEU A 82 12.70 20.26 -13.11
C LEU A 82 13.17 18.81 -13.32
N THR A 83 13.17 18.32 -14.56
CA THR A 83 13.46 16.89 -14.86
C THR A 83 14.78 16.65 -15.59
N VAL A 84 15.44 17.70 -16.09
CA VAL A 84 16.75 17.60 -16.76
C VAL A 84 17.79 18.40 -15.99
N GLU A 85 17.58 19.71 -15.85
CA GLU A 85 18.61 20.61 -15.34
C GLU A 85 18.79 20.50 -13.82
N ARG A 86 17.66 20.43 -13.09
CA ARG A 86 17.62 20.52 -11.63
C ARG A 86 17.12 19.25 -10.96
N LEU A 87 16.93 18.14 -11.69
CA LEU A 87 16.45 16.88 -11.10
C LEU A 87 17.35 16.42 -9.93
N GLY A 88 18.67 16.60 -10.07
CA GLY A 88 19.65 16.27 -9.04
C GLY A 88 19.52 17.10 -7.75
N ASP A 89 18.89 18.26 -7.81
CA ASP A 89 18.65 19.12 -6.66
C ASP A 89 17.36 18.74 -5.90
N LEU A 90 16.51 17.90 -6.50
CA LEU A 90 15.25 17.48 -5.91
C LEU A 90 15.45 16.22 -5.07
N GLY A 91 15.04 16.31 -3.81
CA GLY A 91 14.88 15.16 -2.94
C GLY A 91 13.74 14.24 -3.40
N ILE A 92 13.74 13.02 -2.89
CA ILE A 92 12.73 12.01 -3.24
C ILE A 92 11.29 12.48 -3.00
N PRO A 93 10.96 13.16 -1.90
CA PRO A 93 9.60 13.68 -1.69
C PRO A 93 9.14 14.65 -2.80
N ALA A 94 10.03 15.53 -3.26
CA ALA A 94 9.72 16.49 -4.34
C ALA A 94 9.60 15.79 -5.70
N ARG A 95 10.49 14.82 -5.99
CA ARG A 95 10.37 13.97 -7.20
C ARG A 95 9.05 13.20 -7.22
N ALA A 96 8.65 12.61 -6.09
CA ALA A 96 7.38 11.90 -5.95
C ALA A 96 6.18 12.87 -6.10
N ALA A 97 6.28 14.09 -5.57
CA ALA A 97 5.25 15.12 -5.74
C ALA A 97 5.07 15.50 -7.21
N LEU A 98 6.19 15.71 -7.92
CA LEU A 98 6.20 16.07 -9.33
C LEU A 98 5.64 14.93 -10.20
N ALA A 99 6.10 13.69 -9.99
CA ALA A 99 5.60 12.53 -10.70
C ALA A 99 4.09 12.31 -10.48
N ALA A 100 3.61 12.43 -9.23
CA ALA A 100 2.18 12.33 -8.92
C ALA A 100 1.35 13.46 -9.59
N ALA A 101 1.92 14.67 -9.70
CA ALA A 101 1.25 15.77 -10.39
C ALA A 101 1.14 15.53 -11.91
N LEU A 102 2.17 14.91 -12.52
CA LEU A 102 2.18 14.51 -13.93
C LEU A 102 1.20 13.38 -14.25
N GLN A 103 0.95 12.49 -13.27
CA GLN A 103 0.00 11.37 -13.42
C GLN A 103 -1.47 11.82 -13.44
N ARG A 104 -1.79 13.00 -12.89
CA ARG A 104 -3.18 13.46 -12.76
C ARG A 104 -3.70 14.11 -14.03
N GLY A 105 -4.36 13.33 -14.88
CA GLY A 105 -5.04 13.80 -16.08
C GLY A 105 -4.79 12.87 -17.27
N ARG A 106 -4.71 13.44 -18.49
CA ARG A 106 -4.14 12.72 -19.62
C ARG A 106 -2.63 12.87 -19.55
N THR A 107 -1.91 11.76 -19.33
CA THR A 107 -0.45 11.73 -19.42
C THR A 107 -0.05 11.82 -20.88
N GLY A 108 0.27 13.03 -21.35
CA GLY A 108 0.72 13.23 -22.72
C GLY A 108 2.18 12.82 -22.90
N ARG A 109 2.63 12.70 -24.16
CA ARG A 109 4.02 12.36 -24.50
C ARG A 109 5.09 13.19 -23.74
N ARG A 110 4.85 14.48 -23.50
CA ARG A 110 5.77 15.33 -22.72
C ARG A 110 5.84 14.92 -21.25
N ASP A 111 4.71 14.53 -20.68
CA ASP A 111 4.60 14.10 -19.28
C ASP A 111 5.23 12.73 -19.10
N GLU A 112 5.03 11.81 -20.05
CA GLU A 112 5.72 10.52 -20.09
C GLU A 112 7.25 10.70 -20.18
N GLN A 113 7.75 11.63 -20.98
CA GLN A 113 9.18 11.91 -21.05
C GLN A 113 9.72 12.54 -19.75
N ALA A 114 8.93 13.39 -19.09
CA ALA A 114 9.27 13.92 -17.76
C ALA A 114 9.32 12.80 -16.71
N LEU A 115 8.31 11.93 -16.69
CA LEU A 115 8.24 10.73 -15.84
C LEU A 115 9.43 9.79 -16.09
N ARG A 116 9.75 9.54 -17.37
CA ARG A 116 10.92 8.77 -17.79
C ARG A 116 12.21 9.31 -17.17
N ARG A 117 12.43 10.63 -17.27
CA ARG A 117 13.63 11.28 -16.71
C ARG A 117 13.68 11.17 -15.20
N ILE A 118 12.54 11.34 -14.50
CA ILE A 118 12.46 11.19 -13.05
C ILE A 118 12.83 9.75 -12.63
N VAL A 119 12.27 8.74 -13.29
CA VAL A 119 12.52 7.33 -12.97
C VAL A 119 13.95 6.92 -13.31
N LEU A 120 14.43 7.18 -14.53
CA LEU A 120 15.80 6.82 -14.97
C LEU A 120 16.88 7.62 -14.23
N GLY A 121 16.55 8.83 -13.76
CA GLY A 121 17.42 9.68 -12.95
C GLY A 121 17.46 9.31 -11.46
N THR A 122 16.70 8.30 -11.02
CA THR A 122 16.65 7.82 -9.64
C THR A 122 17.13 6.37 -9.57
N ARG A 123 17.97 6.03 -8.58
CA ARG A 123 18.76 4.78 -8.58
C ARG A 123 18.81 4.11 -7.20
N GLY A 124 19.11 2.82 -7.17
CA GLY A 124 19.23 2.03 -5.96
C GLY A 124 18.08 2.23 -4.96
N ALA A 125 18.41 2.38 -3.68
CA ALA A 125 17.44 2.58 -2.61
C ALA A 125 16.59 3.86 -2.76
N GLU A 126 17.08 4.88 -3.46
CA GLU A 126 16.28 6.07 -3.74
C GLU A 126 15.13 5.79 -4.70
N LEU A 127 15.32 4.88 -5.66
CA LEU A 127 14.25 4.46 -6.57
C LEU A 127 13.19 3.68 -5.81
N THR A 128 13.59 2.82 -4.88
CA THR A 128 12.67 2.14 -3.96
C THR A 128 11.85 3.14 -3.14
N ARG A 129 12.51 4.15 -2.54
CA ARG A 129 11.81 5.22 -1.80
C ARG A 129 10.88 6.05 -2.68
N LEU A 130 11.25 6.32 -3.92
CA LEU A 130 10.39 7.05 -4.88
C LEU A 130 9.11 6.26 -5.16
N LYS A 131 9.22 4.96 -5.46
CA LYS A 131 8.06 4.09 -5.71
C LYS A 131 7.14 4.01 -4.47
N ASN A 132 7.71 3.78 -3.29
CA ASN A 132 6.92 3.76 -2.05
C ASN A 132 6.28 5.13 -1.74
N ALA A 133 6.95 6.24 -2.02
CA ALA A 133 6.40 7.57 -1.82
C ALA A 133 5.25 7.89 -2.80
N LEU A 134 5.23 7.28 -3.99
CA LEU A 134 4.10 7.36 -4.91
C LEU A 134 2.91 6.54 -4.38
N ASP A 135 3.14 5.30 -3.96
CA ASP A 135 2.09 4.41 -3.43
C ASP A 135 1.46 4.94 -2.12
N ARG A 136 2.25 5.57 -1.24
CA ARG A 136 1.77 6.11 0.06
C ARG A 136 0.85 7.33 -0.04
N ARG A 137 0.78 7.99 -1.21
CA ARG A 137 -0.09 9.18 -1.39
C ARG A 137 -1.58 8.84 -1.36
N GLY A 138 -1.93 7.55 -1.46
CA GLY A 138 -3.31 7.07 -1.46
C GLY A 138 -4.09 7.46 -2.72
N GLY A 139 -5.28 6.89 -2.86
CA GLY A 139 -6.09 6.99 -4.07
C GLY A 139 -5.69 5.96 -5.13
N TYR A 140 -6.25 6.12 -6.32
CA TYR A 140 -6.05 5.20 -7.46
C TYR A 140 -4.79 5.49 -8.29
N HIS A 141 -4.13 6.63 -8.05
CA HIS A 141 -2.92 7.04 -8.75
C HIS A 141 -1.67 6.43 -8.10
N ASP A 142 -1.59 5.10 -8.08
CA ASP A 142 -0.45 4.36 -7.57
C ASP A 142 0.58 4.07 -8.70
N VAL A 143 1.71 3.43 -8.34
CA VAL A 143 2.76 3.08 -9.31
C VAL A 143 2.28 2.05 -10.33
N HIS A 144 1.34 1.16 -9.95
CA HIS A 144 0.77 0.17 -10.86
C HIS A 144 -0.07 0.84 -11.95
N GLN A 145 -0.97 1.73 -11.57
CA GLN A 145 -1.76 2.58 -12.46
C GLN A 145 -0.85 3.42 -13.36
N LEU A 146 0.18 4.05 -12.79
CA LEU A 146 1.14 4.87 -13.56
C LEU A 146 1.74 4.05 -14.71
N PHE A 147 2.24 2.85 -14.41
CA PHE A 147 2.96 2.04 -15.38
C PHE A 147 2.04 1.31 -16.36
N TYR A 148 0.95 0.71 -15.87
CA TYR A 148 0.13 -0.20 -16.68
C TYR A 148 -1.14 0.45 -17.24
N ARG A 149 -1.40 1.72 -16.95
CA ARG A 149 -2.56 2.47 -17.48
C ARG A 149 -2.20 3.85 -18.01
N ASP A 150 -1.38 4.60 -17.28
CA ASP A 150 -1.14 6.01 -17.62
C ASP A 150 0.00 6.19 -18.62
N ILE A 151 1.00 5.29 -18.62
CA ILE A 151 2.02 5.20 -19.68
C ILE A 151 1.47 4.33 -20.82
N ASP A 152 1.20 4.96 -21.97
CA ASP A 152 0.61 4.29 -23.14
C ASP A 152 1.67 3.76 -24.12
N ASP A 153 2.93 4.23 -24.01
CA ASP A 153 4.07 3.71 -24.76
C ASP A 153 4.63 2.43 -24.11
N ASP A 154 4.35 1.28 -24.73
CA ASP A 154 4.82 -0.03 -24.29
C ASP A 154 6.36 -0.14 -24.26
N ALA A 155 7.07 0.48 -25.20
CA ALA A 155 8.53 0.43 -25.25
C ALA A 155 9.14 1.26 -24.12
N LEU A 156 8.52 2.40 -23.82
CA LEU A 156 8.88 3.20 -22.66
C LEU A 156 8.64 2.43 -21.36
N ARG A 157 7.46 1.82 -21.19
CA ARG A 157 7.15 1.03 -19.99
C ARG A 157 8.18 -0.07 -19.77
N GLU A 158 8.56 -0.80 -20.80
CA GLU A 158 9.57 -1.86 -20.70
C GLU A 158 10.96 -1.30 -20.34
N GLU A 159 11.38 -0.16 -20.91
CA GLU A 159 12.63 0.52 -20.52
C GLU A 159 12.64 0.87 -19.01
N LEU A 160 11.53 1.39 -18.49
CA LEU A 160 11.41 1.75 -17.09
C LEU A 160 11.41 0.51 -16.17
N LEU A 161 10.75 -0.57 -16.57
CA LEU A 161 10.73 -1.83 -15.83
C LEU A 161 12.12 -2.49 -15.80
N GLU A 162 12.87 -2.44 -16.91
CA GLU A 162 14.26 -2.90 -16.94
C GLU A 162 15.17 -2.08 -16.03
N HIS A 163 14.95 -0.76 -15.97
CA HIS A 163 15.67 0.11 -15.03
C HIS A 163 15.35 -0.22 -13.58
N ILE A 164 14.07 -0.41 -13.24
CA ILE A 164 13.65 -0.85 -11.91
C ILE A 164 14.32 -2.18 -11.53
N ALA A 165 14.30 -3.17 -12.42
CA ALA A 165 14.93 -4.47 -12.15
C ALA A 165 16.45 -4.37 -11.95
N ARG A 166 17.12 -3.49 -12.69
CA ARG A 166 18.57 -3.28 -12.60
C ARG A 166 18.98 -2.60 -11.30
N GLU A 167 18.19 -1.65 -10.83
CA GLU A 167 18.47 -0.84 -9.64
C GLU A 167 17.95 -1.47 -8.34
N ALA A 168 17.21 -2.58 -8.43
CA ALA A 168 16.60 -3.27 -7.31
C ALA A 168 17.64 -3.76 -6.29
N VAL A 169 17.50 -3.32 -5.04
CA VAL A 169 18.31 -3.79 -3.91
C VAL A 169 17.39 -4.44 -2.88
N PRO A 170 17.53 -5.75 -2.59
CA PRO A 170 16.64 -6.46 -1.68
C PRO A 170 16.46 -5.73 -0.35
N THR A 171 15.20 -5.44 0.02
CA THR A 171 14.88 -4.69 1.23
C THR A 171 14.80 -5.61 2.46
N GLY A 172 14.42 -6.88 2.25
CA GLY A 172 14.04 -7.79 3.32
C GLY A 172 12.62 -7.53 3.85
N GLU A 173 11.93 -6.52 3.33
CA GLU A 173 10.56 -6.12 3.68
C GLU A 173 9.52 -6.91 2.86
N LEU A 174 8.26 -6.83 3.28
CA LEU A 174 7.14 -7.56 2.70
C LEU A 174 6.11 -6.59 2.11
N LYS A 175 5.75 -6.79 0.85
CA LYS A 175 4.50 -6.28 0.29
C LYS A 175 3.37 -7.23 0.68
N ILE A 176 2.40 -6.74 1.44
CA ILE A 176 1.25 -7.54 1.90
C ILE A 176 0.12 -7.32 0.91
N LEU A 177 -0.28 -8.36 0.17
CA LEU A 177 -1.43 -8.34 -0.71
C LEU A 177 -2.64 -8.86 0.07
N SER A 178 -3.69 -8.05 0.23
CA SER A 178 -4.88 -8.45 1.01
C SER A 178 -6.16 -8.33 0.20
N ASP A 179 -6.99 -9.38 0.19
CA ASP A 179 -8.40 -9.22 -0.19
C ASP A 179 -9.15 -8.38 0.87
N ILE A 180 -10.37 -7.94 0.55
CA ILE A 180 -11.22 -7.11 1.42
C ILE A 180 -12.39 -7.92 1.98
N ASP A 181 -13.17 -8.57 1.12
CA ASP A 181 -14.47 -9.12 1.48
C ASP A 181 -14.28 -10.49 2.12
N ASP A 182 -14.79 -10.68 3.35
CA ASP A 182 -14.58 -11.87 4.18
C ASP A 182 -13.10 -12.14 4.55
N THR A 183 -12.20 -11.21 4.21
CA THR A 183 -10.79 -11.19 4.63
C THR A 183 -10.55 -10.09 5.65
N PHE A 184 -10.82 -8.82 5.30
CA PHE A 184 -10.62 -7.67 6.19
C PHE A 184 -11.87 -7.39 7.06
N TYR A 185 -13.06 -7.53 6.49
CA TYR A 185 -14.32 -7.53 7.25
C TYR A 185 -15.31 -8.56 6.71
N ALA A 186 -16.22 -9.00 7.57
CA ALA A 186 -17.30 -9.92 7.20
C ALA A 186 -18.29 -9.27 6.24
N ASN A 187 -18.60 -9.91 5.11
CA ASN A 187 -19.54 -9.33 4.14
C ASN A 187 -20.36 -10.34 3.33
N TRP A 188 -19.75 -11.27 2.61
CA TRP A 188 -20.44 -12.03 1.54
C TRP A 188 -20.69 -13.50 1.89
N LYS A 189 -19.69 -14.17 2.46
CA LYS A 189 -19.73 -15.58 2.80
C LYS A 189 -19.77 -15.78 4.30
N ASP A 190 -19.09 -14.93 5.06
CA ASP A 190 -18.92 -15.16 6.47
C ASP A 190 -20.12 -14.66 7.28
N THR A 191 -20.97 -15.58 7.72
CA THR A 191 -22.14 -15.29 8.58
C THR A 191 -21.82 -15.43 10.06
N ARG A 192 -20.56 -15.73 10.42
CA ARG A 192 -20.11 -15.93 11.81
C ARG A 192 -20.03 -14.63 12.60
N TYR A 193 -19.94 -13.50 11.90
CA TYR A 193 -19.87 -12.15 12.45
C TYR A 193 -21.01 -11.29 11.87
N PRO A 194 -21.44 -10.22 12.57
CA PRO A 194 -22.33 -9.23 11.97
C PRO A 194 -21.75 -8.65 10.68
N GLU A 195 -22.60 -8.29 9.74
CA GLU A 195 -22.16 -7.68 8.47
C GLU A 195 -21.28 -6.44 8.71
N LYS A 196 -20.24 -6.30 7.89
CA LYS A 196 -19.23 -5.22 7.91
C LYS A 196 -18.38 -5.14 9.18
N THR A 197 -18.40 -6.18 10.01
CA THR A 197 -17.50 -6.29 11.17
C THR A 197 -16.07 -6.45 10.69
N VAL A 198 -15.20 -5.50 11.05
CA VAL A 198 -13.74 -5.66 10.90
C VAL A 198 -13.29 -6.82 11.78
N TYR A 199 -12.58 -7.78 11.20
CA TYR A 199 -12.22 -8.98 11.95
C TYR A 199 -11.30 -8.65 13.13
N PRO A 200 -11.52 -9.26 14.31
CA PRO A 200 -10.66 -9.03 15.46
C PRO A 200 -9.19 -9.32 15.14
N GLY A 201 -8.33 -8.32 15.35
CA GLY A 201 -6.88 -8.43 15.17
C GLY A 201 -6.34 -8.16 13.77
N VAL A 202 -7.17 -8.01 12.72
CA VAL A 202 -6.70 -7.86 11.33
C VAL A 202 -5.80 -6.63 11.13
N LEU A 203 -6.21 -5.47 11.67
CA LEU A 203 -5.44 -4.22 11.54
C LEU A 203 -4.07 -4.36 12.20
N GLN A 204 -4.04 -4.95 13.39
CA GLN A 204 -2.79 -5.19 14.10
C GLN A 204 -1.93 -6.21 13.36
N PHE A 205 -2.53 -7.26 12.79
CA PHE A 205 -1.80 -8.26 12.01
C PHE A 205 -1.09 -7.64 10.80
N TYR A 206 -1.78 -6.80 10.03
CA TYR A 206 -1.15 -6.07 8.93
C TYR A 206 -0.03 -5.15 9.41
N ALA A 207 -0.25 -4.40 10.50
CA ALA A 207 0.78 -3.52 11.06
C ALA A 207 2.03 -4.29 11.53
N GLU A 208 1.88 -5.51 12.06
CA GLU A 208 3.02 -6.32 12.49
C GLU A 208 3.73 -7.03 11.34
N LEU A 209 3.01 -7.46 10.29
CA LEU A 209 3.63 -7.97 9.06
C LEU A 209 4.44 -6.87 8.35
N ASP A 210 3.89 -5.65 8.30
CA ASP A 210 4.51 -4.48 7.68
C ASP A 210 5.76 -4.06 8.48
N ARG A 211 5.70 -4.13 9.81
CA ARG A 211 6.85 -3.90 10.68
C ARG A 211 7.95 -4.96 10.51
N GLY A 212 7.57 -6.21 10.25
CA GLY A 212 8.48 -7.35 10.15
C GLY A 212 9.01 -7.87 11.50
N PRO A 213 9.96 -8.83 11.48
CA PRO A 213 10.46 -9.51 12.68
C PRO A 213 11.55 -8.74 13.45
N GLY A 214 12.08 -7.65 12.88
CA GLY A 214 13.21 -6.89 13.43
C GLY A 214 12.84 -6.01 14.63
N ALA A 215 13.83 -5.71 15.48
CA ALA A 215 13.68 -4.80 16.62
C ALA A 215 13.61 -3.31 16.21
N ALA A 216 14.11 -2.97 15.03
CA ALA A 216 13.94 -1.66 14.42
C ALA A 216 12.78 -1.77 13.41
N PRO A 217 11.70 -0.98 13.56
CA PRO A 217 10.57 -1.03 12.64
C PRO A 217 11.03 -0.63 11.23
N ALA A 218 10.64 -1.41 10.22
CA ALA A 218 10.63 -0.95 8.84
C ALA A 218 9.72 0.29 8.70
N GLU A 219 9.92 1.10 7.66
CA GLU A 219 9.02 2.22 7.40
C GLU A 219 7.61 1.68 7.07
N LEU A 220 6.62 2.01 7.90
CA LEU A 220 5.24 1.60 7.68
C LEU A 220 4.72 2.04 6.29
N GLY A 221 3.92 1.20 5.64
CA GLY A 221 3.21 1.55 4.39
C GLY A 221 3.38 0.58 3.22
N ASP A 222 3.68 -0.69 3.46
CA ASP A 222 3.79 -1.74 2.43
C ASP A 222 2.53 -2.64 2.34
N LEU A 223 1.46 -2.29 3.05
CA LEU A 223 0.16 -2.93 2.90
C LEU A 223 -0.54 -2.48 1.62
N ILE A 224 -0.89 -3.46 0.81
CA ILE A 224 -1.60 -3.31 -0.45
C ILE A 224 -2.87 -4.15 -0.43
N PHE A 225 -4.01 -3.52 -0.61
CA PHE A 225 -5.25 -4.27 -0.80
C PHE A 225 -5.45 -4.63 -2.27
N VAL A 226 -5.65 -5.91 -2.56
CA VAL A 226 -6.03 -6.45 -3.86
C VAL A 226 -7.51 -6.78 -3.82
N THR A 227 -8.35 -5.93 -4.43
CA THR A 227 -9.82 -6.11 -4.37
C THR A 227 -10.37 -6.56 -5.70
N ALA A 228 -11.30 -7.52 -5.74
CA ALA A 228 -12.02 -7.90 -6.96
C ALA A 228 -13.23 -6.99 -7.30
N ARG A 229 -13.41 -5.90 -6.57
CA ARG A 229 -14.60 -5.05 -6.72
C ARG A 229 -14.60 -4.36 -8.08
N PRO A 230 -15.76 -4.29 -8.78
CA PRO A 230 -15.84 -3.64 -10.08
C PRO A 230 -15.46 -2.16 -9.95
N GLY A 231 -14.23 -1.83 -10.35
CA GLY A 231 -13.72 -0.47 -10.36
C GLY A 231 -14.53 0.40 -11.32
N ASP A 232 -15.02 1.53 -10.85
CA ASP A 232 -15.63 2.52 -11.72
C ASP A 232 -14.53 3.24 -12.51
N ARG A 233 -14.81 3.65 -13.75
CA ARG A 233 -13.81 4.28 -14.67
C ARG A 233 -13.27 5.63 -14.18
N LEU A 234 -13.68 6.07 -12.98
CA LEU A 234 -13.43 7.39 -12.40
C LEU A 234 -12.81 7.32 -10.99
N GLY A 235 -12.43 6.14 -10.47
CA GLY A 235 -11.78 5.99 -9.14
C GLY A 235 -12.67 6.28 -7.92
N LEU A 236 -13.94 6.66 -8.12
CA LEU A 236 -14.85 7.08 -7.04
C LEU A 236 -15.18 5.97 -6.02
N VAL A 237 -15.22 4.71 -6.46
CA VAL A 237 -15.48 3.55 -5.58
C VAL A 237 -14.24 3.19 -4.77
N GLU A 238 -13.05 3.48 -5.30
CA GLU A 238 -11.76 3.22 -4.66
C GLU A 238 -11.50 4.26 -3.58
N ASP A 239 -11.71 5.55 -3.86
CA ASP A 239 -11.62 6.62 -2.85
C ASP A 239 -12.63 6.42 -1.72
N ALA A 240 -13.85 6.00 -2.04
CA ALA A 240 -14.84 5.63 -1.04
C ALA A 240 -14.41 4.40 -0.22
N THR A 241 -13.75 3.42 -0.84
CA THR A 241 -13.21 2.24 -0.15
C THR A 241 -12.05 2.63 0.75
N ILE A 242 -11.11 3.47 0.30
CA ILE A 242 -10.00 4.02 1.10
C ILE A 242 -10.54 4.83 2.27
N ALA A 243 -11.47 5.75 2.03
CA ALA A 243 -12.10 6.53 3.10
C ALA A 243 -12.83 5.62 4.11
N ALA A 244 -13.46 4.55 3.63
CA ALA A 244 -14.15 3.58 4.46
C ALA A 244 -13.18 2.64 5.22
N LEU A 245 -11.97 2.40 4.72
CA LEU A 245 -10.87 1.71 5.41
C LEU A 245 -10.23 2.64 6.45
N ALA A 246 -10.00 3.90 6.10
CA ALA A 246 -9.47 4.94 7.00
C ALA A 246 -10.43 5.21 8.17
N ALA A 247 -11.73 5.32 7.90
CA ALA A 247 -12.76 5.44 8.93
C ALA A 247 -12.85 4.20 9.85
N ARG A 248 -12.31 3.06 9.40
CA ARG A 248 -12.21 1.81 10.15
C ARG A 248 -10.82 1.57 10.75
N GLY A 249 -9.94 2.56 10.73
CA GLY A 249 -8.67 2.55 11.46
C GLY A 249 -7.41 2.31 10.62
N GLN A 250 -7.48 2.33 9.28
CA GLN A 250 -6.29 2.16 8.42
C GLN A 250 -5.91 3.46 7.69
N PRO A 251 -4.98 4.27 8.23
CA PRO A 251 -4.68 5.59 7.66
C PRO A 251 -3.76 5.59 6.42
N ALA A 252 -3.10 4.49 6.08
CA ALA A 252 -2.16 4.43 4.94
C ALA A 252 -2.12 3.05 4.29
N ALA A 253 -3.04 2.76 3.37
CA ALA A 253 -2.97 1.56 2.54
C ALA A 253 -3.11 1.94 1.06
N THR A 254 -2.31 1.32 0.21
CA THR A 254 -2.43 1.43 -1.25
C THR A 254 -3.48 0.42 -1.71
N LEU A 255 -4.44 0.82 -2.54
CA LEU A 255 -5.36 -0.11 -3.18
C LEU A 255 -4.80 -0.47 -4.56
N LEU A 256 -4.44 -1.73 -4.80
CA LEU A 256 -4.30 -2.24 -6.16
C LEU A 256 -5.69 -2.44 -6.75
N ALA A 257 -6.29 -1.34 -7.14
CA ALA A 257 -7.56 -1.34 -7.82
C ALA A 257 -7.33 -1.54 -9.31
N GLY A 258 -7.13 -2.80 -9.70
CA GLY A 258 -7.43 -3.17 -11.07
C GLY A 258 -8.90 -2.84 -11.35
N SER A 259 -9.24 -2.26 -12.50
CA SER A 259 -10.65 -2.19 -12.92
C SER A 259 -11.19 -3.62 -13.13
N PHE A 260 -11.84 -4.23 -12.13
CA PHE A 260 -12.52 -5.53 -12.25
C PHE A 260 -13.90 -5.41 -12.91
N THR A 261 -14.00 -4.57 -13.95
CA THR A 261 -15.28 -4.42 -14.67
C THR A 261 -15.59 -5.72 -15.43
N ARG A 262 -16.64 -6.42 -14.99
CA ARG A 262 -17.29 -7.57 -15.66
C ARG A 262 -16.59 -8.94 -15.58
N LEU A 263 -15.92 -9.26 -14.47
CA LEU A 263 -15.45 -10.63 -14.26
C LEU A 263 -16.60 -11.48 -13.66
N LEU A 264 -17.04 -12.50 -14.41
CA LEU A 264 -18.03 -13.47 -13.97
C LEU A 264 -17.33 -14.76 -13.52
N GLY A 265 -17.34 -15.00 -12.21
CA GLY A 265 -16.86 -16.25 -11.58
C GLY A 265 -15.50 -16.16 -10.90
N ASN A 266 -15.33 -16.95 -9.83
CA ASN A 266 -14.14 -16.94 -8.95
C ASN A 266 -12.83 -17.17 -9.71
N ARG A 267 -12.85 -17.98 -10.78
CA ARG A 267 -11.65 -18.26 -11.58
C ARG A 267 -11.17 -17.05 -12.37
N ALA A 268 -12.07 -16.31 -13.01
CA ALA A 268 -11.73 -15.12 -13.77
C ALA A 268 -11.20 -14.01 -12.84
N ILE A 269 -11.76 -13.91 -11.62
CA ILE A 269 -11.27 -13.04 -10.57
C ILE A 269 -9.84 -13.43 -10.15
N ALA A 270 -9.61 -14.71 -9.87
CA ALA A 270 -8.29 -15.22 -9.49
C ALA A 270 -7.25 -15.02 -10.60
N GLU A 271 -7.60 -15.26 -11.87
CA GLU A 271 -6.73 -15.02 -13.02
C GLU A 271 -6.36 -13.54 -13.15
N LYS A 272 -7.31 -12.61 -12.93
CA LYS A 272 -7.00 -11.18 -12.96
C LYS A 272 -6.17 -10.73 -11.76
N LYS A 273 -6.44 -11.25 -10.55
CA LYS A 273 -5.58 -11.02 -9.36
C LYS A 273 -4.14 -11.50 -9.64
N LEU A 274 -3.99 -12.63 -10.33
CA LEU A 274 -2.70 -13.17 -10.72
C LEU A 274 -1.96 -12.30 -11.73
N GLU A 275 -2.65 -11.81 -12.77
CA GLU A 275 -2.06 -10.88 -13.74
C GLU A 275 -1.53 -9.61 -13.05
N ASN A 276 -2.37 -8.99 -12.20
CA ASN A 276 -1.98 -7.80 -11.45
C ASN A 276 -0.79 -8.08 -10.51
N PHE A 277 -0.74 -9.26 -9.88
CA PHE A 277 0.40 -9.67 -9.05
C PHE A 277 1.69 -9.78 -9.87
N LEU A 278 1.64 -10.42 -11.04
CA LEU A 278 2.82 -10.57 -11.90
C LEU A 278 3.32 -9.21 -12.38
N GLU A 279 2.42 -8.30 -12.73
CA GLU A 279 2.74 -6.91 -13.07
C GLU A 279 3.36 -6.15 -11.89
N TYR A 280 2.75 -6.26 -10.70
CA TYR A 280 3.20 -5.57 -9.49
C TYR A 280 4.56 -6.06 -9.01
N ARG A 281 4.82 -7.37 -9.12
CA ARG A 281 6.14 -7.95 -8.86
C ARG A 281 7.24 -7.33 -9.73
N ARG A 282 6.95 -6.98 -10.99
CA ARG A 282 7.92 -6.31 -11.87
C ARG A 282 8.24 -4.88 -11.41
N LEU A 283 7.31 -4.24 -10.71
CA LEU A 283 7.49 -2.90 -10.13
C LEU A 283 8.26 -2.95 -8.81
N TYR A 284 8.19 -4.06 -8.07
CA TYR A 284 8.84 -4.25 -6.77
C TYR A 284 9.69 -5.53 -6.70
N PRO A 285 10.67 -5.71 -7.61
CA PRO A 285 11.52 -6.90 -7.63
C PRO A 285 12.42 -7.02 -6.38
N GLU A 286 12.60 -5.93 -5.62
CA GLU A 286 13.37 -5.93 -4.38
C GLU A 286 12.59 -6.40 -3.14
N TYR A 287 11.28 -6.62 -3.28
CA TYR A 287 10.39 -7.02 -2.19
C TYR A 287 10.04 -8.51 -2.23
N HIS A 288 9.66 -9.01 -1.06
CA HIS A 288 8.97 -10.27 -0.92
C HIS A 288 7.46 -10.06 -0.74
N PHE A 289 6.67 -11.11 -0.95
CA PHE A 289 5.20 -11.01 -0.96
C PHE A 289 4.53 -11.97 0.02
N VAL A 290 3.45 -11.51 0.63
CA VAL A 290 2.50 -12.32 1.40
C VAL A 290 1.10 -12.06 0.85
N LEU A 291 0.29 -13.10 0.72
CA LEU A 291 -1.15 -12.97 0.45
C LEU A 291 -1.94 -13.20 1.73
N VAL A 292 -2.94 -12.36 1.97
CA VAL A 292 -4.02 -12.58 2.95
C VAL A 292 -5.35 -12.56 2.18
N GLY A 293 -6.10 -13.65 2.22
CA GLY A 293 -7.35 -13.79 1.47
C GLY A 293 -8.37 -14.66 2.20
N ASP A 294 -9.45 -15.05 1.52
CA ASP A 294 -10.50 -15.90 2.07
C ASP A 294 -10.73 -17.20 1.28
N SER A 295 -11.30 -18.20 1.95
CA SER A 295 -11.57 -19.52 1.35
C SER A 295 -12.81 -19.55 0.43
N GLY A 296 -13.61 -18.49 0.38
CA GLY A 296 -14.89 -18.40 -0.32
C GLY A 296 -14.85 -17.76 -1.70
N GLN A 297 -13.83 -16.94 -2.02
CA GLN A 297 -13.79 -16.11 -3.24
C GLN A 297 -12.67 -16.47 -4.24
N GLY A 298 -11.98 -17.60 -4.04
CA GLY A 298 -10.97 -18.12 -4.97
C GLY A 298 -9.53 -17.76 -4.61
N ASP A 299 -9.28 -17.16 -3.45
CA ASP A 299 -7.93 -16.76 -3.02
C ASP A 299 -7.01 -17.94 -2.75
N ILE A 300 -7.55 -19.11 -2.41
CA ILE A 300 -6.76 -20.36 -2.34
C ILE A 300 -6.11 -20.64 -3.70
N HIS A 301 -6.89 -20.61 -4.79
CA HIS A 301 -6.37 -20.87 -6.13
C HIS A 301 -5.38 -19.79 -6.56
N PHE A 302 -5.69 -18.52 -6.30
CA PHE A 302 -4.78 -17.41 -6.56
C PHE A 302 -3.44 -17.58 -5.82
N GLY A 303 -3.48 -17.89 -4.52
CA GLY A 303 -2.29 -18.10 -3.71
C GLY A 303 -1.46 -19.31 -4.13
N GLN A 304 -2.10 -20.42 -4.52
CA GLN A 304 -1.39 -21.57 -5.12
C GLN A 304 -0.65 -21.17 -6.39
N ARG A 305 -1.30 -20.40 -7.28
CA ARG A 305 -0.68 -19.91 -8.52
C ARG A 305 0.46 -18.93 -8.27
N MET A 306 0.37 -18.10 -7.23
CA MET A 306 1.49 -17.25 -6.79
C MET A 306 2.70 -18.11 -6.38
N LEU A 307 2.49 -19.13 -5.56
CA LEU A 307 3.56 -20.04 -5.12
C LEU A 307 4.15 -20.84 -6.29
N GLU A 308 3.34 -21.25 -7.26
CA GLU A 308 3.80 -21.98 -8.45
C GLU A 308 4.65 -21.11 -9.40
N LEU A 309 4.26 -19.84 -9.60
CA LEU A 309 4.92 -18.95 -10.56
C LEU A 309 6.03 -18.08 -9.96
N ALA A 310 6.04 -17.92 -8.63
CA ALA A 310 6.92 -17.01 -7.92
C ALA A 310 7.39 -17.57 -6.54
N PRO A 311 7.79 -18.86 -6.44
CA PRO A 311 8.11 -19.51 -5.16
C PRO A 311 9.24 -18.84 -4.37
N GLU A 312 10.15 -18.13 -5.04
CA GLU A 312 11.31 -17.50 -4.44
C GLU A 312 10.97 -16.18 -3.72
N VAL A 313 9.93 -15.48 -4.17
CA VAL A 313 9.52 -14.18 -3.60
C VAL A 313 8.29 -14.25 -2.69
N VAL A 314 7.42 -15.24 -2.88
CA VAL A 314 6.20 -15.42 -2.07
C VAL A 314 6.54 -16.18 -0.79
N LYS A 315 6.40 -15.54 0.37
CA LYS A 315 6.80 -16.12 1.67
C LYS A 315 5.68 -16.89 2.36
N ALA A 316 4.44 -16.46 2.18
CA ALA A 316 3.29 -17.13 2.78
C ALA A 316 2.00 -16.75 2.07
N ILE A 317 1.04 -17.68 2.12
CA ILE A 317 -0.35 -17.45 1.76
C ILE A 317 -1.20 -17.75 3.00
N PHE A 318 -1.85 -16.74 3.56
CA PHE A 318 -2.76 -16.86 4.69
C PHE A 318 -4.20 -16.75 4.19
N ILE A 319 -5.02 -17.76 4.48
CA ILE A 319 -6.42 -17.82 4.04
C ILE A 319 -7.34 -17.88 5.25
N HIS A 320 -8.15 -16.84 5.44
CA HIS A 320 -9.22 -16.85 6.41
C HIS A 320 -10.29 -17.86 5.98
N ASP A 321 -10.46 -18.92 6.77
CA ASP A 321 -11.40 -19.99 6.43
C ASP A 321 -12.82 -19.62 6.88
N VAL A 322 -13.62 -19.24 5.90
CA VAL A 322 -15.02 -18.80 6.05
C VAL A 322 -16.01 -19.87 5.57
N VAL A 323 -15.51 -21.02 5.09
CA VAL A 323 -16.34 -22.10 4.53
C VAL A 323 -16.20 -23.43 5.29
N ALA A 324 -15.49 -23.43 6.43
CA ALA A 324 -15.24 -24.58 7.28
C ALA A 324 -14.57 -25.74 6.51
N THR A 325 -13.40 -25.44 5.93
CA THR A 325 -12.58 -26.40 5.20
C THR A 325 -12.14 -27.55 6.12
N PRO A 326 -12.34 -28.82 5.73
CA PRO A 326 -11.96 -29.96 6.56
C PRO A 326 -10.46 -30.03 6.88
N ASP A 327 -10.11 -30.49 8.08
CA ASP A 327 -8.72 -30.57 8.56
C ASP A 327 -7.76 -31.31 7.62
N ALA A 328 -8.23 -32.36 6.94
CA ALA A 328 -7.42 -33.09 5.97
C ALA A 328 -7.00 -32.20 4.80
N ALA A 329 -7.94 -31.41 4.27
CA ALA A 329 -7.69 -30.46 3.19
C ALA A 329 -6.84 -29.27 3.68
N ARG A 330 -7.07 -28.77 4.90
CA ARG A 330 -6.21 -27.74 5.52
C ARG A 330 -4.75 -28.19 5.58
N ARG A 331 -4.50 -29.44 6.01
CA ARG A 331 -3.14 -30.02 6.07
C ARG A 331 -2.50 -30.17 4.68
N GLU A 332 -3.27 -30.62 3.69
CA GLU A 332 -2.80 -30.74 2.30
C GLU A 332 -2.40 -29.37 1.73
N LEU A 333 -3.24 -28.35 1.92
CA LEU A 333 -2.95 -26.98 1.52
C LEU A 333 -1.70 -26.42 2.22
N ALA A 334 -1.54 -26.70 3.51
CA ALA A 334 -0.38 -26.25 4.29
C ALA A 334 0.94 -26.85 3.79
N LEU A 335 0.93 -28.12 3.34
CA LEU A 335 2.10 -28.74 2.68
C LEU A 335 2.46 -28.02 1.37
N GLY A 336 1.47 -27.47 0.67
CA GLY A 336 1.62 -26.65 -0.51
C GLY A 336 1.91 -25.17 -0.24
N GLY A 337 2.13 -24.76 1.03
CA GLY A 337 2.44 -23.37 1.41
C GLY A 337 1.22 -22.47 1.65
N VAL A 338 -0.01 -23.01 1.60
CA VAL A 338 -1.25 -22.27 1.84
C VAL A 338 -1.79 -22.59 3.24
N ARG A 339 -1.81 -21.58 4.11
CA ARG A 339 -2.15 -21.74 5.53
C ARG A 339 -3.53 -21.17 5.82
N LEU A 340 -4.46 -22.06 6.16
CA LEU A 340 -5.81 -21.66 6.54
C LEU A 340 -5.86 -21.33 8.03
N PHE A 341 -6.54 -20.25 8.38
CA PHE A 341 -6.71 -19.80 9.77
C PHE A 341 -8.17 -19.43 10.07
N ASP A 342 -8.57 -19.57 11.34
CA ASP A 342 -9.91 -19.19 11.82
C ASP A 342 -9.92 -17.80 12.46
N THR A 343 -8.80 -17.41 13.07
CA THR A 343 -8.63 -16.10 13.71
C THR A 343 -7.31 -15.47 13.30
N TYR A 344 -7.23 -14.14 13.33
CA TYR A 344 -5.97 -13.43 13.06
C TYR A 344 -4.87 -13.71 14.09
N VAL A 345 -5.22 -14.28 15.26
CA VAL A 345 -4.23 -14.82 16.22
C VAL A 345 -3.63 -16.13 15.70
N GLY A 346 -4.46 -16.98 15.08
CA GLY A 346 -3.99 -18.16 14.36
C GLY A 346 -3.06 -17.79 13.21
N ALA A 347 -3.43 -16.77 12.41
CA ALA A 347 -2.57 -16.24 11.35
C ALA A 347 -1.24 -15.68 11.89
N ALA A 348 -1.29 -14.92 13.00
CA ALA A 348 -0.10 -14.40 13.66
C ALA A 348 0.82 -15.49 14.22
N SER A 349 0.24 -16.60 14.70
CA SER A 349 1.01 -17.77 15.16
C SER A 349 1.80 -18.40 14.00
N ASP A 350 1.13 -18.60 12.86
CA ASP A 350 1.78 -19.12 11.65
C ASP A 350 2.84 -18.14 11.10
N ALA A 351 2.56 -16.84 11.11
CA ALA A 351 3.51 -15.81 10.70
C ALA A 351 4.75 -15.75 11.61
N LEU A 352 4.58 -15.97 12.92
CA LEU A 352 5.68 -16.08 13.88
C LEU A 352 6.55 -17.31 13.59
N GLU A 353 5.95 -18.48 13.36
CA GLU A 353 6.67 -19.71 13.00
C GLU A 353 7.47 -19.55 11.70
N LEU A 354 6.95 -18.77 10.75
CA LEU A 354 7.62 -18.44 9.49
C LEU A 354 8.65 -17.31 9.61
N GLY A 355 8.78 -16.68 10.78
CA GLY A 355 9.70 -15.56 11.01
C GLY A 355 9.30 -14.27 10.27
N LEU A 356 8.02 -14.10 9.93
CA LEU A 356 7.51 -12.90 9.24
C LEU A 356 7.20 -11.75 10.21
N LEU A 357 6.98 -12.07 11.49
CA LEU A 357 6.83 -11.09 12.56
C LEU A 357 7.46 -11.62 13.86
N GLY A 358 7.77 -10.71 14.78
CA GLY A 358 8.42 -11.04 16.05
C GLY A 358 7.44 -11.49 17.15
N PRO A 359 7.92 -12.12 18.24
CA PRO A 359 7.09 -12.58 19.37
C PRO A 359 6.22 -11.47 19.98
N GLU A 360 6.80 -10.28 20.16
CA GLU A 360 6.06 -9.11 20.67
C GLU A 360 4.96 -8.65 19.72
N GLY A 361 5.22 -8.72 18.41
CA GLY A 361 4.22 -8.40 17.39
C GLY A 361 3.04 -9.37 17.46
N ALA A 362 3.33 -10.67 17.53
CA ALA A 362 2.29 -11.69 17.67
C ALA A 362 1.43 -11.46 18.93
N ALA A 363 2.07 -11.12 20.05
CA ALA A 363 1.38 -10.79 21.29
C ALA A 363 0.48 -9.54 21.17
N ARG A 364 0.95 -8.49 20.47
CA ARG A 364 0.13 -7.31 20.17
C ARG A 364 -1.10 -7.66 19.32
N VAL A 365 -0.96 -8.54 18.32
CA VAL A 365 -2.11 -9.04 17.53
C VAL A 365 -3.14 -9.71 18.42
N ALA A 366 -2.71 -10.59 19.32
CA ALA A 366 -3.60 -11.28 20.25
C ALA A 366 -4.32 -10.33 21.22
N ALA A 367 -3.59 -9.37 21.80
CA ALA A 367 -4.20 -8.34 22.66
C ALA A 367 -5.24 -7.49 21.90
N ALA A 368 -4.91 -7.06 20.68
CA ALA A 368 -5.82 -6.29 19.82
C ALA A 368 -7.06 -7.11 19.41
N ALA A 369 -6.89 -8.40 19.11
CA ALA A 369 -8.01 -9.28 18.76
C ALA A 369 -8.97 -9.48 19.94
N LEU A 370 -8.47 -9.72 21.15
CA LEU A 370 -9.31 -9.84 22.33
C LEU A 370 -10.08 -8.56 22.63
N ALA A 371 -9.40 -7.42 22.61
CA ALA A 371 -10.04 -6.11 22.81
C ALA A 371 -11.11 -5.84 21.75
N ALA A 372 -10.81 -6.11 20.47
CA ALA A 372 -11.75 -5.91 19.38
C ALA A 372 -12.99 -6.81 19.52
N LEU A 373 -12.83 -8.07 19.90
CA LEU A 373 -13.95 -9.01 20.04
C LEU A 373 -14.98 -8.54 21.08
N GLU A 374 -14.54 -7.92 22.18
CA GLU A 374 -15.44 -7.37 23.21
C GLU A 374 -16.35 -6.25 22.69
N THR A 375 -15.86 -5.48 21.71
CA THR A 375 -16.61 -4.34 21.14
C THR A 375 -17.66 -4.76 20.12
N ILE A 376 -17.64 -6.01 19.64
CA ILE A 376 -18.56 -6.48 18.60
C ILE A 376 -19.94 -6.81 19.20
N THR A 377 -20.97 -6.16 18.68
CA THR A 377 -22.37 -6.48 19.02
C THR A 377 -22.86 -7.66 18.19
N PHE A 378 -22.90 -8.85 18.78
CA PHE A 378 -23.44 -10.04 18.13
C PHE A 378 -24.98 -10.10 18.24
N PRO A 379 -25.68 -10.66 17.25
CA PRO A 379 -27.12 -10.92 17.34
C PRO A 379 -27.48 -11.94 18.43
N SER A 380 -26.54 -12.82 18.80
CA SER A 380 -26.74 -13.84 19.82
C SER A 380 -25.48 -14.07 20.67
N ASP A 381 -25.69 -14.39 21.95
CA ASP A 381 -24.61 -14.79 22.87
C ASP A 381 -23.91 -16.07 22.41
N GLU A 382 -24.62 -16.96 21.74
CA GLU A 382 -24.03 -18.21 21.21
C GLU A 382 -23.01 -17.93 20.11
N GLY A 383 -23.33 -17.01 19.18
CA GLY A 383 -22.39 -16.57 18.15
C GLY A 383 -21.14 -15.94 18.74
N ARG A 384 -21.31 -15.05 19.74
CA ARG A 384 -20.18 -14.46 20.47
C ARG A 384 -19.33 -15.53 21.17
N ARG A 385 -19.95 -16.48 21.87
CA ARG A 385 -19.25 -17.56 22.57
C ARG A 385 -18.44 -18.44 21.61
N ALA A 386 -18.99 -18.79 20.45
CA ALA A 386 -18.27 -19.59 19.45
C ALA A 386 -17.00 -18.88 18.96
N ARG A 387 -17.08 -17.58 18.64
CA ARG A 387 -15.91 -16.78 18.22
C ARG A 387 -14.88 -16.62 19.35
N ARG A 388 -15.35 -16.47 20.60
CA ARG A 388 -14.47 -16.43 21.78
C ARG A 388 -13.70 -17.74 21.96
N LEU A 389 -14.35 -18.89 21.80
CA LEU A 389 -13.68 -20.20 21.91
C LEU A 389 -12.61 -20.40 20.83
N GLU A 390 -12.87 -20.00 19.59
CA GLU A 390 -11.88 -20.02 18.50
C GLU A 390 -10.68 -19.13 18.82
N LEU A 391 -10.94 -17.92 19.33
CA LEU A 391 -9.89 -16.97 19.70
C LEU A 391 -9.06 -17.47 20.89
N ASP A 392 -9.70 -17.96 21.95
CA ASP A 392 -9.01 -18.48 23.13
C ASP A 392 -8.12 -19.68 22.80
N ARG A 393 -8.57 -20.56 21.88
CA ARG A 393 -7.76 -21.68 21.35
C ARG A 393 -6.49 -21.16 20.68
N ASP A 394 -6.62 -20.16 19.81
CA ASP A 394 -5.49 -19.63 19.05
C ASP A 394 -4.55 -18.78 19.94
N VAL A 395 -5.07 -18.09 20.95
CA VAL A 395 -4.27 -17.42 21.99
C VAL A 395 -3.49 -18.44 22.81
N ALA A 396 -4.10 -19.56 23.21
CA ALA A 396 -3.41 -20.63 23.92
C ALA A 396 -2.30 -21.25 23.06
N ARG A 397 -2.54 -21.46 21.77
CA ARG A 397 -1.51 -21.88 20.80
C ARG A 397 -0.37 -20.88 20.75
N LEU A 398 -0.67 -19.60 20.57
CA LEU A 398 0.35 -18.55 20.49
C LEU A 398 1.21 -18.49 21.76
N ASN A 399 0.58 -18.54 22.95
CA ASN A 399 1.30 -18.53 24.22
C ASN A 399 2.29 -19.70 24.35
N ALA A 400 2.02 -20.85 23.73
CA ALA A 400 2.95 -21.97 23.71
C ALA A 400 4.15 -21.75 22.77
N LEU A 401 4.03 -20.86 21.78
CA LEU A 401 5.10 -20.48 20.86
C LEU A 401 5.99 -19.36 21.41
N LEU A 402 5.47 -18.52 22.29
CA LEU A 402 6.21 -17.38 22.85
C LEU A 402 7.29 -17.86 23.84
N PRO A 403 8.49 -17.23 23.86
CA PRO A 403 9.55 -17.57 24.81
C PRO A 403 9.07 -17.44 26.27
N ALA A 404 9.46 -18.40 27.12
CA ALA A 404 9.13 -18.38 28.54
C ALA A 404 9.97 -17.34 29.31
N ALA A 405 9.55 -16.06 29.27
CA ALA A 405 9.52 -15.12 30.41
C ALA A 405 9.37 -13.66 29.96
N ALA A 406 8.19 -13.08 30.21
CA ALA A 406 7.96 -11.81 30.91
C ALA A 406 6.44 -11.65 31.09
N GLU A 407 5.84 -12.43 32.01
CA GLU A 407 4.38 -12.54 32.20
C GLU A 407 3.61 -13.09 30.97
N PRO A 408 2.43 -13.74 31.15
CA PRO A 408 1.54 -13.98 30.02
C PRO A 408 1.11 -12.63 29.46
N LEU A 409 1.66 -12.24 28.31
CA LEU A 409 1.35 -10.97 27.61
C LEU A 409 -0.14 -10.83 27.28
N VAL A 410 -0.87 -11.95 27.26
CA VAL A 410 -2.30 -12.01 27.02
C VAL A 410 -2.96 -12.89 28.07
N GLN A 411 -3.64 -12.26 29.02
CA GLN A 411 -4.42 -12.96 30.04
C GLN A 411 -5.73 -13.46 29.42
N ILE A 412 -5.89 -14.79 29.33
CA ILE A 412 -7.21 -15.38 29.10
C ILE A 412 -7.96 -15.26 30.42
N GLU A 413 -8.95 -14.36 30.51
CA GLU A 413 -9.86 -14.36 31.65
C GLU A 413 -10.59 -15.70 31.69
N ALA A 414 -10.26 -16.53 32.67
CA ALA A 414 -11.00 -17.75 32.94
C ALA A 414 -12.46 -17.36 33.21
N GLN A 415 -13.38 -17.72 32.31
CA GLN A 415 -14.81 -17.64 32.60
C GLN A 415 -15.13 -18.61 33.74
N GLY A 416 -15.08 -18.07 34.96
CA GLY A 416 -15.28 -18.79 36.20
C GLY A 416 -16.29 -18.09 37.09
N ALA A 417 -17.48 -18.70 37.15
CA ALA A 417 -18.53 -18.51 38.16
C ALA A 417 -19.31 -17.18 38.11
N ARG A 418 -20.45 -17.22 37.42
CA ARG A 418 -21.68 -16.59 37.94
C ARG A 418 -21.81 -17.00 39.42
N LYS A 419 -21.60 -16.06 40.33
CA LYS A 419 -22.20 -16.16 41.66
C LYS A 419 -23.70 -15.91 41.48
N THR A 420 -24.44 -16.89 41.97
CA THR A 420 -25.89 -16.95 42.24
C THR A 420 -26.59 -15.62 42.39
#